data_AF-A0A0B1S2R3-F1
#
_entry.id   AF-A0A0B1S2R3-F1
#
_cell.length_a   1.000
_cell.length_b   1.000
_cell.length_c   1.000
_cell.angle_alpha   90.00
_cell.angle_beta   90.00
_cell.angle_gamma   90.00
#
_symmetry.space_group_name_H-M   'P 1'
#
loop_
_entity.id
_entity.type
_entity.pdbx_description
1 polymer ?
#
loop_
_entity_poly.entity_id
_entity_poly.type
_entity_poly.pdbx_seq_one_letter_code
_entity_poly.pdbx_strand_id
1 'polypeptide(L)'
;MCERQRATVVSGITDYMVDNDGSNLMLTTGEQVFRYSDGNIVPLAAGGAAKDSGSSGFVFDTQFCPCDSKLVSYVLNKQVHVERDGVLLFKTSSTNPNISNGVPPFIIQEELDRFQAVWWSPTTTRLLYERVDETAVRSLMFVCPGREAPAPMKYPVAGTENHTSQLRLVIIDGNTVLDCGLKVDLKARYPWVEYIARAGFLNDGKTTTMPLFPLDGTPSTVEFICASEQNSHCHLYYIRASIVK
;
A
#
# COMPACT_ATOMS: atom_id res chain seq x y z
N MET A 1 10.04 -2.70 10.28
CA MET A 1 8.71 -2.20 10.65
C MET A 1 8.63 -1.88 12.13
N CYS A 2 8.87 -2.85 13.02
CA CYS A 2 8.89 -2.63 14.48
C CYS A 2 9.80 -1.47 14.91
N GLU A 3 11.00 -1.34 14.33
CA GLU A 3 11.89 -0.20 14.61
C GLU A 3 11.23 1.16 14.31
N ARG A 4 10.61 1.29 13.12
CA ARG A 4 9.98 2.54 12.66
C ARG A 4 8.68 2.86 13.41
N GLN A 5 7.91 1.82 13.75
CA GLN A 5 6.73 1.96 14.60
C GLN A 5 7.08 2.08 16.10
N ARG A 6 8.37 2.01 16.44
CA ARG A 6 8.86 1.93 17.84
C ARG A 6 8.18 0.84 18.65
N ALA A 7 7.84 -0.26 17.97
CA ALA A 7 7.17 -1.42 18.53
C ALA A 7 8.20 -2.49 18.93
N THR A 8 7.82 -3.31 19.91
CA THR A 8 8.62 -4.46 20.34
C THR A 8 8.65 -5.51 19.24
N VAL A 9 9.81 -6.14 19.02
CA VAL A 9 9.91 -7.31 18.15
C VAL A 9 9.28 -8.49 18.88
N VAL A 10 8.19 -9.03 18.32
CA VAL A 10 7.44 -10.16 18.88
C VAL A 10 7.45 -11.31 17.88
N SER A 11 7.52 -12.54 18.39
CA SER A 11 7.37 -13.77 17.59
C SER A 11 5.95 -14.30 17.71
N GLY A 12 5.37 -14.80 16.61
CA GLY A 12 4.00 -15.32 16.55
C GLY A 12 3.05 -14.36 15.83
N ILE A 13 1.82 -14.22 16.35
CA ILE A 13 0.84 -13.28 15.79
C ILE A 13 1.29 -11.86 16.10
N THR A 14 1.63 -11.10 15.07
CA THR A 14 2.11 -9.72 15.18
C THR A 14 0.96 -8.72 15.13
N ASP A 15 -0.13 -9.07 14.45
CA ASP A 15 -1.30 -8.22 14.29
C ASP A 15 -2.56 -9.03 14.03
N TYR A 16 -3.72 -8.45 14.33
CA TYR A 16 -5.02 -9.02 14.05
C TYR A 16 -6.05 -7.95 13.67
N MET A 17 -7.00 -8.32 12.83
CA MET A 17 -8.10 -7.44 12.43
C MET A 17 -9.42 -8.19 12.46
N VAL A 18 -10.47 -7.53 12.92
CA VAL A 18 -11.83 -8.06 12.94
C VAL A 18 -12.65 -7.36 11.87
N ASP A 19 -13.46 -8.12 11.15
CA ASP A 19 -14.41 -7.58 10.19
C ASP A 19 -15.56 -6.81 10.88
N ASN A 20 -16.29 -5.98 10.14
CA ASN A 20 -17.29 -5.06 10.69
C ASN A 20 -18.36 -5.75 11.56
N ASP A 21 -18.76 -6.97 11.18
CA ASP A 21 -19.81 -7.72 11.88
C ASP A 21 -19.25 -8.67 12.96
N GLY A 22 -17.92 -8.71 13.15
CA GLY A 22 -17.28 -9.55 14.15
C GLY A 22 -17.20 -11.05 13.82
N SER A 23 -17.74 -11.46 12.67
CA SER A 23 -17.81 -12.87 12.25
C SER A 23 -16.48 -13.41 11.72
N ASN A 24 -15.64 -12.53 11.18
CA ASN A 24 -14.35 -12.89 10.59
C ASN A 24 -13.20 -12.22 11.31
N LEU A 25 -12.08 -12.93 11.42
CA LEU A 25 -10.84 -12.43 12.00
C LEU A 25 -9.67 -12.71 11.05
N MET A 26 -8.82 -11.72 10.82
CA MET A 26 -7.50 -11.91 10.20
C MET A 26 -6.43 -11.97 11.27
N LEU A 27 -5.48 -12.88 11.09
CA LEU A 27 -4.30 -13.03 11.93
C LEU A 27 -3.05 -12.94 11.05
N THR A 28 -2.10 -12.11 11.44
CA THR A 28 -0.85 -11.89 10.70
C THR A 28 0.34 -12.38 11.53
N THR A 29 1.24 -13.16 10.93
CA THR A 29 2.44 -13.72 11.59
C THR A 29 3.75 -13.14 11.05
N GLY A 30 3.69 -12.01 10.35
CA GLY A 30 4.81 -11.40 9.61
C GLY A 30 5.09 -12.06 8.26
N GLU A 31 4.92 -13.38 8.16
CA GLU A 31 5.17 -14.14 6.93
C GLU A 31 3.91 -14.61 6.22
N GLN A 32 2.81 -14.73 6.96
CA GLN A 32 1.56 -15.28 6.46
C GLN A 32 0.36 -14.56 7.07
N VAL A 33 -0.76 -14.61 6.34
CA VAL A 33 -2.07 -14.17 6.82
C VAL A 33 -2.98 -15.37 6.92
N PHE A 34 -3.72 -15.45 8.00
CA PHE A 34 -4.77 -16.43 8.22
C PHE A 34 -6.10 -15.72 8.36
N ARG A 35 -7.15 -16.32 7.81
CA ARG A 35 -8.53 -15.93 8.05
C ARG A 35 -9.18 -16.97 8.94
N TYR A 36 -9.82 -16.50 9.99
CA TYR A 36 -10.76 -17.27 10.78
C TYR A 36 -12.18 -16.93 10.33
N SER A 37 -12.95 -17.97 9.98
CA SER A 37 -14.37 -17.89 9.63
C SER A 37 -15.05 -19.18 10.09
N ASP A 38 -16.20 -19.08 10.75
CA ASP A 38 -17.03 -20.22 11.17
C ASP A 38 -16.26 -21.34 11.91
N GLY A 39 -15.39 -20.96 12.85
CA GLY A 39 -14.61 -21.92 13.63
C GLY A 39 -13.37 -22.49 12.94
N ASN A 40 -13.13 -22.15 11.67
CA ASN A 40 -12.00 -22.65 10.90
C ASN A 40 -10.96 -21.55 10.66
N ILE A 41 -9.69 -21.86 10.85
CA ILE A 41 -8.56 -21.00 10.46
C ILE A 41 -8.00 -21.53 9.15
N VAL A 42 -8.08 -20.72 8.10
CA VAL A 42 -7.52 -21.02 6.79
C VAL A 42 -6.45 -19.98 6.44
N PRO A 43 -5.30 -20.39 5.88
CA PRO A 43 -4.39 -19.41 5.32
C PRO A 43 -5.09 -18.68 4.16
N LEU A 44 -5.01 -17.34 4.13
CA LEU A 44 -5.31 -16.59 2.91
C LEU A 44 -4.27 -16.97 1.85
N ALA A 45 -4.66 -16.91 0.57
CA ALA A 45 -3.95 -17.61 -0.48
C ALA A 45 -2.44 -17.32 -0.41
N ALA A 46 -1.69 -18.41 -0.31
CA ALA A 46 -0.28 -18.40 -0.57
C ALA A 46 -0.06 -17.77 -1.94
N GLY A 47 0.85 -16.80 -2.05
CA GLY A 47 1.58 -16.62 -3.30
C GLY A 47 2.16 -17.97 -3.67
N GLY A 48 1.49 -18.69 -4.58
CA GLY A 48 1.87 -20.04 -4.94
C GLY A 48 3.34 -20.09 -5.34
N ALA A 49 4.04 -21.11 -4.85
CA ALA A 49 5.38 -21.50 -5.26
C ALA A 49 6.52 -20.51 -4.95
N ALA A 50 6.98 -20.53 -3.70
CA ALA A 50 8.41 -20.53 -3.40
C ALA A 50 8.66 -21.25 -2.08
N LYS A 51 8.38 -22.57 -2.04
CA LYS A 51 9.21 -23.46 -1.20
C LYS A 51 10.62 -23.63 -1.80
N ASP A 52 10.82 -23.19 -3.05
CA ASP A 52 12.08 -23.19 -3.77
C ASP A 52 12.71 -21.79 -3.84
N SER A 53 13.01 -21.24 -2.67
CA SER A 53 14.03 -20.23 -2.40
C SER A 53 13.81 -19.84 -0.96
N GLY A 54 14.84 -19.85 -0.12
CA GLY A 54 14.75 -19.54 1.31
C GLY A 54 14.31 -18.10 1.66
N SER A 55 13.55 -17.43 0.80
CA SER A 55 12.90 -16.15 1.07
C SER A 55 11.59 -16.37 1.82
N SER A 56 11.63 -16.15 3.13
CA SER A 56 10.44 -15.89 3.94
C SER A 56 9.60 -14.78 3.27
N GLY A 57 8.29 -15.02 3.13
CA GLY A 57 7.37 -14.01 2.61
C GLY A 57 7.30 -12.84 3.59
N PHE A 58 7.21 -11.61 3.08
CA PHE A 58 6.94 -10.45 3.94
C PHE A 58 5.51 -9.97 3.70
N VAL A 59 4.67 -10.14 4.71
CA VAL A 59 3.28 -9.71 4.71
C VAL A 59 3.16 -8.35 5.39
N PHE A 60 2.34 -7.50 4.80
CA PHE A 60 2.09 -6.15 5.25
C PHE A 60 0.66 -5.68 4.96
N ASP A 61 0.19 -4.69 5.71
CA ASP A 61 -1.06 -3.94 5.47
C ASP A 61 -2.28 -4.82 5.15
N THR A 62 -2.62 -5.72 6.08
CA THR A 62 -3.75 -6.64 5.96
C THR A 62 -5.05 -5.92 6.33
N GLN A 63 -6.05 -5.95 5.45
CA GLN A 63 -7.29 -5.21 5.63
C GLN A 63 -8.51 -5.98 5.08
N PHE A 64 -9.62 -5.93 5.80
CA PHE A 64 -10.94 -6.24 5.24
C PHE A 64 -11.44 -5.08 4.40
N CYS A 65 -12.19 -5.38 3.33
CA CYS A 65 -12.96 -4.36 2.63
C CYS A 65 -14.16 -3.92 3.51
N PRO A 66 -14.31 -2.62 3.82
CA PRO A 66 -15.36 -2.14 4.73
C PRO A 66 -16.80 -2.43 4.27
N CYS A 67 -17.04 -2.54 2.96
CA CYS A 67 -18.38 -2.77 2.41
C CYS A 67 -18.66 -4.23 2.01
N ASP A 68 -17.65 -5.09 1.99
CA ASP A 68 -17.77 -6.51 1.65
C ASP A 68 -16.75 -7.32 2.45
N SER A 69 -17.19 -7.92 3.53
CA SER A 69 -16.37 -8.72 4.44
C SER A 69 -15.66 -9.89 3.79
N LYS A 70 -16.13 -10.35 2.62
CA LYS A 70 -15.54 -11.44 1.85
C LYS A 70 -14.26 -11.00 1.15
N LEU A 71 -14.16 -9.72 0.81
CA LEU A 71 -13.00 -9.11 0.17
C LEU A 71 -11.95 -8.71 1.19
N VAL A 72 -10.71 -9.06 0.87
CA VAL A 72 -9.55 -8.85 1.73
C VAL A 72 -8.38 -8.37 0.89
N SER A 73 -7.61 -7.42 1.39
CA SER A 73 -6.34 -7.02 0.79
C SER A 73 -5.18 -7.28 1.73
N TYR A 74 -4.04 -7.58 1.15
CA TYR A 74 -2.77 -7.62 1.87
C TYR A 74 -1.63 -7.36 0.90
N VAL A 75 -0.49 -6.96 1.42
CA VAL A 75 0.73 -6.76 0.65
C VAL A 75 1.69 -7.89 0.95
N LEU A 76 2.04 -8.67 -0.07
CA LEU A 76 2.99 -9.77 0.04
C LEU A 76 4.15 -9.50 -0.90
N ASN A 77 5.38 -9.50 -0.38
CA ASN A 77 6.61 -9.30 -1.15
C ASN A 77 6.56 -8.03 -2.04
N LYS A 78 6.12 -6.91 -1.46
CA LYS A 78 5.98 -5.61 -2.14
C LYS A 78 4.92 -5.59 -3.26
N GLN A 79 3.98 -6.53 -3.27
CA GLN A 79 2.87 -6.57 -4.22
C GLN A 79 1.52 -6.57 -3.48
N VAL A 80 0.58 -5.76 -3.95
CA VAL A 80 -0.80 -5.75 -3.44
C VAL A 80 -1.51 -6.99 -3.97
N HIS A 81 -2.16 -7.71 -3.08
CA HIS A 81 -3.03 -8.84 -3.37
C HIS A 81 -4.44 -8.52 -2.88
N VAL A 82 -5.43 -8.96 -3.64
CA VAL A 82 -6.84 -8.91 -3.26
C VAL A 82 -7.45 -10.28 -3.48
N GLU A 83 -8.12 -10.78 -2.45
CA GLU A 83 -8.82 -12.06 -2.45
C GLU A 83 -10.30 -11.86 -2.12
N ARG A 84 -11.13 -12.78 -2.61
CA ARG A 84 -12.50 -12.98 -2.15
C ARG A 84 -12.67 -14.42 -1.73
N ASP A 85 -13.10 -14.64 -0.49
CA ASP A 85 -13.36 -15.99 0.05
C ASP A 85 -12.19 -16.99 -0.18
N GLY A 86 -10.95 -16.51 -0.04
CA GLY A 86 -9.73 -17.31 -0.22
C GLY A 86 -9.32 -17.55 -1.68
N VAL A 87 -10.02 -16.94 -2.64
CA VAL A 87 -9.66 -16.98 -4.07
C VAL A 87 -9.01 -15.67 -4.48
N LEU A 88 -7.81 -15.75 -5.06
CA LEU A 88 -7.08 -14.59 -5.57
C LEU A 88 -7.83 -13.96 -6.75
N LEU A 89 -8.24 -12.70 -6.58
CA LEU A 89 -8.90 -11.91 -7.63
C LEU A 89 -7.92 -10.99 -8.37
N PHE A 90 -6.95 -10.43 -7.66
CA PHE A 90 -6.00 -9.47 -8.22
C PHE A 90 -4.67 -9.54 -7.50
N LYS A 91 -3.59 -9.42 -8.27
CA LYS A 91 -2.27 -9.08 -7.73
C LYS A 91 -1.56 -8.10 -8.64
N THR A 92 -0.83 -7.18 -8.04
CA THR A 92 0.16 -6.40 -8.78
C THR A 92 1.38 -7.28 -9.12
N SER A 93 2.07 -6.94 -10.21
CA SER A 93 3.30 -7.61 -10.59
C SER A 93 4.35 -6.58 -10.98
N SER A 94 5.54 -6.70 -10.41
CA SER A 94 6.73 -5.96 -10.81
C SER A 94 7.94 -6.88 -10.75
N THR A 95 8.75 -6.86 -11.81
CA THR A 95 10.03 -7.57 -11.86
C THR A 95 11.20 -6.72 -11.37
N ASN A 96 11.01 -5.40 -11.22
CA ASN A 96 12.04 -4.50 -10.69
C ASN A 96 12.00 -4.51 -9.16
N PRO A 97 13.09 -4.91 -8.46
CA PRO A 97 13.15 -5.00 -7.01
C PRO A 97 13.07 -3.64 -6.28
N ASN A 98 13.32 -2.55 -7.01
CA ASN A 98 13.21 -1.16 -6.52
C ASN A 98 11.79 -0.59 -6.62
N ILE A 99 10.84 -1.37 -7.17
CA ILE A 99 9.45 -0.94 -7.30
C ILE A 99 8.61 -1.73 -6.30
N SER A 100 7.80 -1.02 -5.53
CA SER A 100 6.87 -1.60 -4.58
C SER A 100 5.46 -1.10 -4.82
N ASN A 101 4.48 -1.95 -4.57
CA ASN A 101 3.06 -1.62 -4.62
C ASN A 101 2.48 -1.86 -3.22
N GLY A 102 1.88 -0.83 -2.64
CA GLY A 102 1.28 -0.89 -1.30
C GLY A 102 2.27 -0.86 -0.15
N VAL A 103 3.51 -0.41 -0.38
CA VAL A 103 4.51 -0.23 0.69
C VAL A 103 5.00 1.22 0.67
N PRO A 104 4.91 1.98 1.77
CA PRO A 104 5.46 3.33 1.79
C PRO A 104 7.01 3.27 1.83
N PRO A 105 7.71 4.21 1.21
CA PRO A 105 9.17 4.27 1.23
C PRO A 105 9.70 4.69 2.62
N PHE A 106 11.00 4.49 2.83
CA PHE A 106 11.65 4.71 4.13
C PHE A 106 11.36 6.10 4.72
N ILE A 107 11.57 7.17 3.94
CA ILE A 107 11.41 8.56 4.40
C ILE A 107 9.97 8.88 4.82
N ILE A 108 8.98 8.26 4.19
CA ILE A 108 7.56 8.46 4.52
C ILE A 108 7.21 7.83 5.86
N GLN A 109 7.81 6.68 6.17
CA GLN A 109 7.63 6.03 7.47
C GLN A 109 8.34 6.80 8.58
N GLU A 110 9.58 7.25 8.32
CA GLU A 110 10.43 7.87 9.34
C GLU A 110 10.05 9.33 9.63
N GLU A 111 9.84 10.14 8.59
CA GLU A 111 9.69 11.59 8.73
C GLU A 111 8.22 12.04 8.71
N LEU A 112 7.33 11.28 8.07
CA LEU A 112 5.91 11.65 7.91
C LEU A 112 4.95 10.79 8.72
N ASP A 113 5.46 9.82 9.49
CA ASP A 113 4.66 8.93 10.34
C ASP A 113 3.49 8.29 9.57
N ARG A 114 3.75 7.86 8.32
CA ARG A 114 2.78 7.12 7.48
C ARG A 114 3.30 5.71 7.20
N PHE A 115 2.59 4.74 7.77
CA PHE A 115 2.85 3.33 7.53
C PHE A 115 1.91 2.73 6.49
N GLN A 116 0.72 3.28 6.27
CA GLN A 116 -0.23 2.74 5.31
C GLN A 116 0.07 3.21 3.88
N ALA A 117 -0.09 2.31 2.91
CA ALA A 117 -0.01 2.63 1.48
C ALA A 117 -1.11 1.96 0.64
N VAL A 118 -2.07 1.32 1.32
CA VAL A 118 -3.27 0.70 0.74
C VAL A 118 -4.49 1.20 1.50
N TRP A 119 -5.51 1.69 0.80
CA TRP A 119 -6.71 2.26 1.40
C TRP A 119 -7.95 1.70 0.73
N TRP A 120 -8.89 1.13 1.49
CA TRP A 120 -10.20 0.75 0.96
C TRP A 120 -11.17 1.93 0.93
N SER A 121 -12.06 1.94 -0.05
CA SER A 121 -13.23 2.81 -0.03
C SER A 121 -14.22 2.32 1.04
N PRO A 122 -14.82 3.25 1.83
CA PRO A 122 -15.71 2.88 2.92
C PRO A 122 -17.05 2.30 2.43
N THR A 123 -17.48 2.61 1.20
CA THR A 123 -18.84 2.27 0.72
C THR A 123 -18.86 1.50 -0.59
N THR A 124 -17.71 1.26 -1.22
CA THR A 124 -17.62 0.57 -2.52
C THR A 124 -16.43 -0.37 -2.54
N THR A 125 -16.47 -1.38 -3.39
CA THR A 125 -15.40 -2.36 -3.62
C THR A 125 -14.26 -1.77 -4.46
N ARG A 126 -13.67 -0.68 -3.96
CA ARG A 126 -12.57 0.06 -4.57
C ARG A 126 -11.40 0.13 -3.60
N LEU A 127 -10.20 -0.11 -4.09
CA LEU A 127 -8.96 -0.11 -3.32
C LEU A 127 -7.96 0.84 -3.98
N LEU A 128 -7.51 1.84 -3.25
CA LEU A 128 -6.43 2.72 -3.65
C LEU A 128 -5.12 2.15 -3.11
N TYR A 129 -4.05 2.20 -3.90
CA TYR A 129 -2.71 1.94 -3.39
C TYR A 129 -1.68 2.88 -4.00
N GLU A 130 -0.56 3.02 -3.29
CA GLU A 130 0.61 3.73 -3.77
C GLU A 130 1.60 2.75 -4.43
N ARG A 131 1.96 3.02 -5.68
CA ARG A 131 3.10 2.42 -6.37
C ARG A 131 4.29 3.35 -6.22
N VAL A 132 5.37 2.82 -5.66
CA VAL A 132 6.60 3.56 -5.36
C VAL A 132 7.74 3.00 -6.21
N ASP A 133 8.49 3.89 -6.86
CA ASP A 133 9.71 3.55 -7.58
C ASP A 133 10.92 4.24 -6.94
N GLU A 134 11.80 3.44 -6.35
CA GLU A 134 13.04 3.87 -5.67
C GLU A 134 14.29 3.67 -6.54
N THR A 135 14.13 3.50 -7.86
CA THR A 135 15.27 3.23 -8.77
C THR A 135 16.32 4.35 -8.74
N ALA A 136 15.88 5.62 -8.63
CA ALA A 136 16.78 6.78 -8.55
C ALA A 136 17.34 7.03 -7.13
N VAL A 137 16.75 6.41 -6.10
CA VAL A 137 17.16 6.60 -4.71
C VAL A 137 18.47 5.87 -4.44
N ARG A 138 19.39 6.55 -3.75
CA ARG A 138 20.68 5.97 -3.36
C ARG A 138 20.50 4.79 -2.40
N SER A 139 21.38 3.81 -2.52
CA SER A 139 21.47 2.70 -1.57
C SER A 139 22.64 2.92 -0.63
N LEU A 140 22.41 2.87 0.67
CA LEU A 140 23.44 2.93 1.70
C LEU A 140 23.53 1.60 2.44
N MET A 141 24.72 1.26 2.91
CA MET A 141 24.97 0.09 3.74
C MET A 141 25.34 0.58 5.15
N PHE A 142 24.57 0.18 6.15
CA PHE A 142 24.81 0.52 7.54
C PHE A 142 25.46 -0.68 8.24
N VAL A 143 26.77 -0.59 8.51
CA VAL A 143 27.55 -1.69 9.08
C VAL A 143 27.72 -1.48 10.58
N CYS A 144 27.42 -2.51 11.36
CA CYS A 144 27.72 -2.55 12.79
C CYS A 144 28.98 -3.40 13.02
N PRO A 145 30.02 -2.89 13.71
CA PRO A 145 31.21 -3.67 14.03
C PRO A 145 30.85 -4.99 14.73
N GLY A 146 31.42 -6.09 14.26
CA GLY A 146 31.16 -7.44 14.82
C GLY A 146 29.85 -8.09 14.38
N ARG A 147 29.10 -7.49 13.44
CA ARG A 147 27.96 -8.12 12.77
C ARG A 147 28.20 -8.25 11.28
N GLU A 148 27.56 -9.24 10.67
CA GLU A 148 27.51 -9.35 9.22
C GLU A 148 26.86 -8.09 8.63
N ALA A 149 27.41 -7.61 7.50
CA ALA A 149 26.89 -6.43 6.84
C ALA A 149 25.48 -6.71 6.30
N PRO A 150 24.48 -5.90 6.64
CA PRO A 150 23.14 -6.08 6.10
C PRO A 150 23.11 -5.72 4.61
N ALA A 151 22.05 -6.17 3.93
CA ALA A 151 21.79 -5.75 2.57
C ALA A 151 21.65 -4.20 2.49
N PRO A 152 22.13 -3.56 1.40
CA PRO A 152 21.96 -2.12 1.22
C PRO A 152 20.48 -1.72 1.25
N MET A 153 20.18 -0.60 1.90
CA MET A 153 18.82 -0.04 1.96
C MET A 153 18.73 1.26 1.17
N LYS A 154 17.56 1.51 0.58
CA LYS A 154 17.24 2.79 -0.06
C LYS A 154 17.18 3.89 1.00
N TYR A 155 17.99 4.93 0.81
CA TYR A 155 18.14 6.03 1.76
C TYR A 155 18.29 7.35 0.98
N PRO A 156 17.24 8.18 0.92
CA PRO A 156 17.29 9.47 0.25
C PRO A 156 18.11 10.45 1.10
N VAL A 157 19.34 10.72 0.64
CA VAL A 157 20.19 11.74 1.27
C VAL A 157 19.68 13.11 0.88
N ALA A 158 19.72 14.07 1.81
CA ALA A 158 19.32 15.46 1.54
C ALA A 158 20.00 16.02 0.27
N GLY A 159 19.21 16.68 -0.59
CA GLY A 159 19.68 17.23 -1.86
C GLY A 159 19.92 16.20 -2.98
N THR A 160 19.45 14.95 -2.81
CA THR A 160 19.52 13.90 -3.84
C THR A 160 18.12 13.44 -4.25
N GLU A 161 18.03 12.66 -5.33
CA GLU A 161 16.75 12.18 -5.86
C GLU A 161 15.97 11.33 -4.84
N ASN A 162 14.68 11.66 -4.71
CA ASN A 162 13.70 10.87 -3.96
C ASN A 162 13.10 9.75 -4.82
N HIS A 163 12.23 8.96 -4.18
CA HIS A 163 11.37 8.03 -4.88
C HIS A 163 10.33 8.78 -5.72
N THR A 164 9.74 8.09 -6.70
CA THR A 164 8.54 8.59 -7.38
C THR A 164 7.33 7.79 -6.93
N SER A 165 6.23 8.49 -6.64
CA SER A 165 4.96 7.87 -6.23
C SER A 165 3.89 8.03 -7.32
N GLN A 166 3.18 6.94 -7.56
CA GLN A 166 2.01 6.89 -8.42
C GLN A 166 0.85 6.29 -7.66
N LEU A 167 -0.30 6.94 -7.77
CA LEU A 167 -1.53 6.45 -7.14
C LEU A 167 -2.32 5.63 -8.13
N ARG A 168 -2.76 4.47 -7.67
CA ARG A 168 -3.45 3.47 -8.49
C ARG A 168 -4.73 3.02 -7.80
N LEU A 169 -5.79 2.88 -8.58
CA LEU A 169 -7.12 2.50 -8.12
C LEU A 169 -7.50 1.16 -8.72
N VAL A 170 -7.73 0.20 -7.84
CA VAL A 170 -8.33 -1.08 -8.16
C VAL A 170 -9.84 -0.96 -7.97
N ILE A 171 -10.59 -1.27 -9.02
CA ILE A 171 -12.06 -1.34 -9.00
C ILE A 171 -12.45 -2.80 -9.18
N ILE A 172 -13.29 -3.30 -8.27
CA ILE A 172 -13.75 -4.69 -8.27
C ILE A 172 -15.25 -4.70 -8.55
N ASP A 173 -15.65 -5.26 -9.69
CA ASP A 173 -17.04 -5.45 -10.08
C ASP A 173 -17.30 -6.94 -10.35
N GLY A 174 -18.00 -7.60 -9.43
CA GLY A 174 -18.10 -9.05 -9.44
C GLY A 174 -16.70 -9.69 -9.45
N ASN A 175 -16.40 -10.49 -10.47
CA ASN A 175 -15.08 -11.11 -10.67
C ASN A 175 -14.16 -10.32 -11.62
N THR A 176 -14.62 -9.20 -12.16
CA THR A 176 -13.81 -8.33 -13.01
C THR A 176 -13.07 -7.34 -12.12
N VAL A 177 -11.75 -7.26 -12.30
CA VAL A 177 -10.90 -6.30 -11.60
C VAL A 177 -10.22 -5.39 -12.62
N LEU A 178 -10.30 -4.08 -12.38
CA LEU A 178 -9.64 -3.05 -13.17
C LEU A 178 -8.61 -2.33 -12.31
N ASP A 179 -7.36 -2.26 -12.76
CA ASP A 179 -6.31 -1.41 -12.19
C ASP A 179 -6.11 -0.18 -13.08
N CYS A 180 -6.40 1.00 -12.52
CA CYS A 180 -6.32 2.27 -13.21
C CYS A 180 -5.29 3.19 -12.54
N GLY A 181 -4.54 3.95 -13.34
CA GLY A 181 -3.60 4.98 -12.87
C GLY A 181 -4.14 6.40 -13.03
N LEU A 182 -3.45 7.40 -12.46
CA LEU A 182 -3.77 8.80 -12.75
C LEU A 182 -3.67 9.08 -14.27
N LYS A 183 -4.63 9.82 -14.84
CA LYS A 183 -4.60 10.22 -16.26
C LYS A 183 -3.29 10.94 -16.62
N VAL A 184 -2.87 11.76 -15.67
CA VAL A 184 -1.66 12.57 -15.71
C VAL A 184 -0.94 12.28 -14.41
N ASP A 185 0.31 11.86 -14.49
CA ASP A 185 1.13 11.63 -13.31
C ASP A 185 1.12 12.85 -12.39
N LEU A 186 1.09 12.60 -11.08
CA LEU A 186 1.01 13.66 -10.08
C LEU A 186 2.17 14.65 -10.21
N LYS A 187 3.39 14.15 -10.44
CA LYS A 187 4.60 14.96 -10.66
C LYS A 187 4.57 15.73 -11.99
N ALA A 188 3.89 15.22 -13.01
CA ALA A 188 3.70 15.95 -14.27
C ALA A 188 2.69 17.10 -14.12
N ARG A 189 1.61 16.87 -13.35
CA ARG A 189 0.58 17.88 -13.09
C ARG A 189 1.04 18.92 -12.07
N TYR A 190 1.78 18.49 -11.06
CA TYR A 190 2.29 19.30 -9.96
C TYR A 190 3.79 18.99 -9.78
N PRO A 191 4.67 19.65 -10.56
CA PRO A 191 6.11 19.40 -10.54
C PRO A 191 6.80 19.59 -9.18
N TRP A 192 6.15 20.33 -8.29
CA TRP A 192 6.63 20.60 -6.94
C TRP A 192 6.25 19.51 -5.93
N VAL A 193 5.39 18.54 -6.27
CA VAL A 193 5.03 17.44 -5.34
C VAL A 193 6.18 16.45 -5.26
N GLU A 194 6.66 16.22 -4.04
CA GLU A 194 7.69 15.22 -3.74
C GLU A 194 7.15 14.07 -2.92
N TYR A 195 6.30 14.33 -1.92
CA TYR A 195 5.81 13.30 -1.01
C TYR A 195 4.28 13.24 -0.95
N ILE A 196 3.74 12.02 -0.87
CA ILE A 196 2.34 11.78 -0.47
C ILE A 196 2.34 11.56 1.04
N ALA A 197 1.94 12.58 1.81
CA ALA A 197 1.95 12.53 3.26
C ALA A 197 0.77 11.73 3.81
N ARG A 198 -0.43 11.90 3.24
CA ARG A 198 -1.63 11.11 3.56
C ARG A 198 -2.48 10.92 2.31
N ALA A 199 -3.23 9.82 2.27
CA ALA A 199 -4.20 9.51 1.23
C ALA A 199 -5.39 8.79 1.87
N GLY A 200 -6.54 8.85 1.22
CA GLY A 200 -7.72 8.09 1.64
C GLY A 200 -8.96 8.43 0.82
N PHE A 201 -10.02 7.68 1.06
CA PHE A 201 -11.34 7.96 0.52
C PHE A 201 -12.14 8.85 1.46
N LEU A 202 -13.05 9.64 0.88
CA LEU A 202 -14.10 10.33 1.61
C LEU A 202 -15.18 9.34 2.08
N ASN A 203 -15.91 9.72 3.13
CA ASN A 203 -16.97 8.91 3.74
C ASN A 203 -18.10 8.53 2.77
N ASP A 204 -18.31 9.31 1.70
CA ASP A 204 -19.31 9.01 0.66
C ASP A 204 -18.89 7.85 -0.27
N GLY A 205 -17.60 7.47 -0.25
CA GLY A 205 -16.93 6.53 -1.14
C GLY A 205 -17.18 6.72 -2.64
N LYS A 206 -17.76 7.86 -3.06
CA LYS A 206 -18.31 8.12 -4.41
C LYS A 206 -18.23 9.58 -4.92
N THR A 207 -18.06 10.63 -4.09
CA THR A 207 -18.29 12.04 -4.53
C THR A 207 -17.03 12.83 -4.81
N THR A 208 -16.89 13.37 -6.04
CA THR A 208 -15.80 14.26 -6.51
C THR A 208 -16.26 15.69 -6.60
N THR A 209 -15.38 16.65 -6.28
CA THR A 209 -15.50 18.02 -6.79
C THR A 209 -14.44 18.27 -7.85
N MET A 210 -15.00 18.65 -9.01
CA MET A 210 -14.50 18.83 -10.38
C MET A 210 -14.19 17.55 -11.18
N PRO A 211 -14.80 17.39 -12.38
CA PRO A 211 -15.33 16.11 -12.81
C PRO A 211 -14.37 15.34 -13.71
N LEU A 212 -14.18 14.05 -13.42
CA LEU A 212 -13.60 13.08 -14.37
C LEU A 212 -14.32 11.73 -14.18
N PHE A 213 -14.87 11.21 -15.28
CA PHE A 213 -15.79 10.07 -15.35
C PHE A 213 -15.03 8.75 -15.54
N PRO A 214 -15.35 7.68 -14.77
CA PRO A 214 -14.89 6.32 -15.04
C PRO A 214 -15.74 5.62 -16.12
N LEU A 215 -15.23 4.50 -16.64
CA LEU A 215 -15.79 3.75 -17.78
C LEU A 215 -17.21 3.18 -17.56
N ASP A 216 -17.69 3.20 -16.32
CA ASP A 216 -19.03 2.80 -15.86
C ASP A 216 -20.00 3.99 -15.69
N GLY A 217 -19.51 5.24 -15.80
CA GLY A 217 -20.25 6.47 -15.57
C GLY A 217 -20.34 6.95 -14.11
N THR A 218 -19.68 6.30 -13.14
CA THR A 218 -19.83 6.60 -11.69
C THR A 218 -18.60 7.17 -10.99
N PRO A 219 -18.54 8.49 -10.65
CA PRO A 219 -17.32 9.17 -10.16
C PRO A 219 -16.63 8.50 -8.94
N SER A 220 -15.31 8.71 -8.83
CA SER A 220 -14.45 8.24 -7.71
C SER A 220 -13.52 9.38 -7.26
N THR A 221 -13.41 9.62 -5.95
CA THR A 221 -12.60 10.73 -5.40
C THR A 221 -11.63 10.22 -4.38
N VAL A 222 -10.44 10.79 -4.45
CA VAL A 222 -9.39 10.54 -3.48
C VAL A 222 -8.83 11.87 -3.04
N GLU A 223 -8.67 12.04 -1.73
CA GLU A 223 -8.03 13.20 -1.15
C GLU A 223 -6.59 12.86 -0.79
N PHE A 224 -5.67 13.76 -1.15
CA PHE A 224 -4.28 13.63 -0.81
C PHE A 224 -3.82 14.88 -0.07
N ILE A 225 -3.08 14.66 1.01
CA ILE A 225 -2.21 15.68 1.55
C ILE A 225 -0.83 15.36 0.98
N CYS A 226 -0.35 16.24 0.12
CA CYS A 226 0.99 16.18 -0.43
C CYS A 226 1.89 17.11 0.36
N ALA A 227 3.15 16.73 0.52
CA ALA A 227 4.18 17.58 1.09
C ALA A 227 5.24 17.88 0.03
N SER A 228 5.75 19.11 0.04
CA SER A 228 6.90 19.54 -0.75
C SER A 228 7.93 20.16 0.18
N GLU A 229 9.21 19.88 -0.04
CA GLU A 229 10.29 20.59 0.61
C GLU A 229 10.76 21.73 -0.30
N GLN A 230 10.65 22.97 0.16
CA GLN A 230 11.20 24.15 -0.51
C GLN A 230 12.06 24.93 0.47
N ASN A 231 13.31 25.23 0.11
CA ASN A 231 14.25 25.98 0.94
C ASN A 231 14.37 25.43 2.38
N SER A 232 14.43 24.12 2.56
CA SER A 232 14.48 23.45 3.87
C SER A 232 13.24 23.66 4.75
N HIS A 233 12.11 24.04 4.16
CA HIS A 233 10.81 24.08 4.80
C HIS A 233 9.84 23.08 4.16
N CYS A 234 9.08 22.36 5.00
CA CYS A 234 8.02 21.46 4.56
C CYS A 234 6.71 22.24 4.37
N HIS A 235 6.18 22.23 3.16
CA HIS A 235 4.89 22.83 2.81
C HIS A 235 3.87 21.73 2.55
N LEU A 236 2.71 21.81 3.22
CA LEU A 236 1.59 20.89 3.04
C LEU A 236 0.58 21.47 2.05
N TYR A 237 0.17 20.62 1.10
CA TYR A 237 -0.80 20.96 0.07
C TYR A 237 -1.92 19.93 0.09
N TYR A 238 -3.14 20.42 0.13
CA TYR A 238 -4.31 19.60 -0.07
C TYR A 238 -4.64 19.55 -1.55
N ILE A 239 -4.57 18.35 -2.14
CA ILE A 239 -4.77 18.13 -3.57
C ILE A 239 -5.90 17.12 -3.77
N ARG A 240 -6.89 17.49 -4.60
CA ARG A 240 -7.89 16.56 -5.15
C ARG A 240 -7.43 16.11 -6.53
N ALA A 241 -7.41 14.80 -6.79
CA ALA A 241 -6.98 14.22 -8.07
C ALA A 241 -7.89 13.05 -8.50
N SER A 242 -7.94 12.74 -9.80
CA SER A 242 -8.75 11.66 -10.39
C SER A 242 -7.93 10.75 -11.31
N ILE A 243 -8.28 9.46 -11.31
CA ILE A 243 -7.59 8.38 -12.01
C ILE A 243 -8.30 8.05 -13.34
N VAL A 244 -7.57 7.97 -14.45
CA VAL A 244 -8.11 7.59 -15.78
C VAL A 244 -7.14 6.62 -16.44
N LYS A 245 -7.72 5.59 -17.07
CA LYS A 245 -7.02 4.59 -17.89
C LYS A 245 -5.95 5.17 -18.81
#